data_AF-A0A100HHJ7-F1
#
_entry.id   AF-A0A100HHJ7-F1
#
_cell.length_a   1.000
_cell.length_b   1.000
_cell.length_c   1.000
_cell.angle_alpha   90.00
_cell.angle_beta   90.00
_cell.angle_gamma   90.00
#
_symmetry.space_group_name_H-M   'P 1'
#
loop_
_entity.id
_entity.type
_entity.pdbx_description
1 polymer ?
#
loop_
_entity_poly.entity_id
_entity_poly.type
_entity_poly.pdbx_seq_one_letter_code
_entity_poly.pdbx_strand_id
1 'polypeptide(L)'
;MTASRRRANPATREEVTQALGSIRQQQRDARAYAEVWYQALRAWEVIVPPIVIPRLRYGTFYVDNATTMGEGGPDRPTGLSLPCGVLREGEVARLITRWAQSTIPAQREHGQLLERIRQGESMAMLLHHSGRGWAEPRERAMAYAEAVLRLAVILGDPEAEVHVQALAFARQAGTISVSSQE
;
A
#
# COMPACT_ATOMS: atom_id res chain seq x y z
N MET A 1 -57.69 -14.09 9.73
CA MET A 1 -56.22 -13.98 9.81
C MET A 1 -55.79 -12.68 9.14
N THR A 2 -55.53 -11.63 9.91
CA THR A 2 -55.20 -10.30 9.39
C THR A 2 -53.68 -10.08 9.40
N ALA A 3 -53.08 -9.97 8.22
CA ALA A 3 -51.66 -9.69 8.03
C ALA A 3 -51.37 -8.22 8.35
N SER A 4 -50.81 -7.98 9.54
CA SER A 4 -50.30 -6.66 9.94
C SER A 4 -49.03 -6.34 9.16
N ARG A 5 -49.17 -5.62 8.04
CA ARG A 5 -48.05 -5.00 7.33
C ARG A 5 -47.49 -3.89 8.21
N ARG A 6 -46.46 -4.21 9.02
CA ARG A 6 -45.60 -3.22 9.68
C ARG A 6 -44.99 -2.32 8.58
N ARG A 7 -45.52 -1.10 8.43
CA ARG A 7 -44.86 -0.04 7.66
C ARG A 7 -43.55 0.27 8.38
N ALA A 8 -42.43 0.04 7.70
CA ALA A 8 -41.12 0.45 8.17
C ALA A 8 -41.12 1.97 8.43
N ASN A 9 -40.65 2.37 9.60
CA ASN A 9 -40.64 3.74 10.08
C ASN A 9 -39.76 4.61 9.14
N PRO A 10 -40.21 5.76 8.62
CA PRO A 10 -39.41 6.60 7.72
C PRO A 10 -38.07 7.03 8.32
N ALA A 11 -38.00 7.28 9.63
CA ALA A 11 -36.75 7.65 10.32
C ALA A 11 -35.64 6.60 10.18
N THR A 12 -35.98 5.30 10.21
CA THR A 12 -34.96 4.24 10.05
C THR A 12 -34.47 4.11 8.61
N ARG A 13 -35.22 4.60 7.61
CA ARG A 13 -34.75 4.66 6.23
C ARG A 13 -33.73 5.76 6.03
N GLU A 14 -33.94 6.92 6.65
CA GLU A 14 -33.02 8.07 6.55
C GLU A 14 -31.66 7.75 7.16
N GLU A 15 -31.63 7.18 8.37
CA GLU A 15 -30.39 6.74 9.04
C GLU A 15 -29.60 5.73 8.20
N VAL A 16 -30.29 4.73 7.61
CA VAL A 16 -29.65 3.74 6.74
C VAL A 16 -29.10 4.40 5.47
N THR A 17 -29.82 5.34 4.86
CA THR A 17 -29.32 6.04 3.66
C THR A 17 -28.09 6.92 3.96
N GLN A 18 -28.05 7.56 5.13
CA GLN A 18 -26.89 8.34 5.57
C GLN A 18 -25.68 7.44 5.83
N ALA A 19 -25.88 6.31 6.53
CA ALA A 19 -24.83 5.33 6.77
C ALA A 19 -24.28 4.71 5.47
N LEU A 20 -25.15 4.45 4.48
CA LEU A 20 -24.71 3.97 3.17
C LEU A 20 -23.92 5.03 2.38
N GLY A 21 -24.27 6.31 2.54
CA GLY A 21 -23.53 7.43 1.97
C GLY A 21 -22.10 7.51 2.52
N SER A 22 -21.93 7.40 3.83
CA SER A 22 -20.61 7.45 4.48
C SER A 22 -19.73 6.27 4.07
N ILE A 23 -20.27 5.05 3.96
CA ILE A 23 -19.52 3.88 3.51
C ILE A 23 -18.98 4.06 2.08
N ARG A 24 -19.81 4.57 1.15
CA ARG A 24 -19.37 4.79 -0.24
C ARG A 24 -18.28 5.84 -0.32
N GLN A 25 -18.34 6.86 0.53
CA GLN A 25 -17.32 7.89 0.62
C GLN A 25 -16.01 7.31 1.16
N GLN A 26 -16.05 6.58 2.27
CA GLN A 26 -14.88 5.88 2.83
C GLN A 26 -14.20 4.95 1.82
N GLN A 27 -14.98 4.24 0.99
CA GLN A 27 -14.43 3.39 -0.07
C GLN A 27 -13.78 4.18 -1.20
N ARG A 28 -14.24 5.39 -1.51
CA ARG A 28 -13.60 6.27 -2.49
C ARG A 28 -12.31 6.84 -1.93
N ASP A 29 -12.35 7.27 -0.67
CA ASP A 29 -11.19 7.83 0.01
C ASP A 29 -10.08 6.76 0.15
N ALA A 30 -10.43 5.53 0.55
CA ALA A 30 -9.47 4.43 0.62
C ALA A 30 -8.83 4.09 -0.74
N ARG A 31 -9.61 4.20 -1.83
CA ARG A 31 -9.13 4.02 -3.20
C ARG A 31 -8.15 5.11 -3.63
N ALA A 32 -8.51 6.37 -3.37
CA ALA A 32 -7.65 7.50 -3.65
C ALA A 32 -6.36 7.44 -2.82
N TYR A 33 -6.48 7.06 -1.54
CA TYR A 33 -5.33 6.92 -0.65
C TYR A 33 -4.36 5.83 -1.11
N ALA A 34 -4.89 4.67 -1.52
CA ALA A 34 -4.08 3.59 -2.10
C ALA A 34 -3.35 4.05 -3.37
N GLU A 35 -3.99 4.82 -4.24
CA GLU A 35 -3.37 5.37 -5.45
C GLU A 35 -2.21 6.31 -5.12
N VAL A 36 -2.39 7.21 -4.14
CA VAL A 36 -1.33 8.15 -3.72
C VAL A 36 -0.09 7.39 -3.24
N TRP A 37 -0.28 6.42 -2.35
CA TRP A 37 0.80 5.57 -1.88
C TRP A 37 1.45 4.75 -3.00
N TYR A 38 0.64 4.23 -3.91
CA TYR A 38 1.12 3.46 -5.05
C TYR A 38 2.00 4.30 -5.97
N GLN A 39 1.58 5.52 -6.29
CA GLN A 39 2.36 6.44 -7.12
C GLN A 39 3.63 6.89 -6.42
N ALA A 40 3.60 7.13 -5.09
CA ALA A 40 4.80 7.47 -4.33
C ALA A 40 5.85 6.34 -4.38
N LEU A 41 5.44 5.08 -4.17
CA LEU A 41 6.33 3.93 -4.31
C LEU A 41 6.79 3.71 -5.75
N ARG A 42 5.93 3.94 -6.74
CA ARG A 42 6.29 3.77 -8.15
C ARG A 42 7.28 4.84 -8.64
N ALA A 43 7.10 6.08 -8.20
CA ALA A 43 8.04 7.16 -8.49
C ALA A 43 9.41 6.90 -7.85
N TRP A 44 9.40 6.21 -6.69
CA TRP A 44 10.59 5.88 -5.90
C TRP A 44 11.52 7.10 -5.74
N GLU A 45 10.93 8.24 -5.37
CA GLU A 45 11.64 9.52 -5.39
C GLU A 45 12.67 9.58 -4.26
N VAL A 46 13.94 9.38 -4.63
CA VAL A 46 15.06 9.39 -3.71
C VAL A 46 15.57 10.81 -3.49
N ILE A 47 15.39 11.31 -2.27
CA ILE A 47 15.98 12.57 -1.80
C ILE A 47 17.40 12.28 -1.32
N VAL A 48 18.38 12.71 -2.11
CA VAL A 48 19.79 12.67 -1.72
C VAL A 48 20.11 13.96 -0.95
N PRO A 49 20.44 13.90 0.36
CA PRO A 49 20.83 15.09 1.09
C PRO A 49 22.11 15.67 0.48
N PRO A 50 22.22 17.01 0.38
CA PRO A 50 23.37 17.67 -0.25
C PRO A 50 24.68 17.50 0.55
N ILE A 51 24.60 17.00 1.79
CA ILE A 51 25.76 16.83 2.67
C ILE A 51 26.51 15.56 2.28
N VAL A 52 27.43 15.71 1.33
CA VAL A 52 28.52 14.76 1.14
C VAL A 52 29.46 14.91 2.34
N ILE A 53 29.31 14.09 3.37
CA ILE A 53 30.35 13.98 4.40
C ILE A 53 31.61 13.51 3.66
N PRO A 54 32.67 14.33 3.58
CA PRO A 54 33.89 13.92 2.90
C PRO A 54 34.37 12.64 3.54
N ARG A 55 34.74 11.64 2.73
CA ARG A 55 35.40 10.43 3.23
C ARG A 55 36.72 10.84 3.85
N LEU A 56 36.72 11.14 5.14
CA LEU A 56 37.93 11.32 5.93
C LEU A 56 38.59 9.95 6.02
N ARG A 57 39.49 9.67 5.07
CA ARG A 57 40.37 8.51 5.09
C ARG A 57 41.41 8.74 6.19
N TYR A 58 41.06 8.45 7.44
CA TYR A 58 42.06 8.34 8.50
C TYR A 58 42.85 7.04 8.28
N GLY A 59 44.05 7.15 7.69
CA GLY A 59 45.13 6.17 7.81
C GLY A 59 44.97 4.87 7.03
N THR A 60 45.71 4.76 5.94
CA THR A 60 46.13 3.49 5.34
C THR A 60 47.03 2.71 6.32
N PHE A 61 46.52 1.62 6.89
CA PHE A 61 47.35 0.51 7.33
C PHE A 61 47.06 -0.67 6.41
N TYR A 62 48.09 -1.03 5.63
CA TYR A 62 48.14 -2.25 4.83
C TYR A 62 47.98 -3.46 5.76
N VAL A 63 46.84 -4.14 5.66
CA VAL A 63 46.77 -5.56 5.97
C VAL A 63 46.32 -6.27 4.70
N ASP A 64 47.30 -6.94 4.13
CA ASP A 64 47.24 -7.82 2.97
C ASP A 64 46.17 -8.91 3.19
N ASN A 65 45.40 -9.22 2.15
CA ASN A 65 44.56 -10.42 2.00
C ASN A 65 43.36 -10.62 2.94
N ALA A 66 42.52 -9.60 3.13
CA ALA A 66 41.10 -9.83 3.41
C ALA A 66 40.27 -9.58 2.14
N THR A 67 40.13 -10.61 1.30
CA THR A 67 39.00 -10.75 0.39
C THR A 67 37.72 -10.74 1.22
N THR A 68 37.20 -9.56 1.53
CA THR A 68 35.85 -9.40 2.06
C THR A 68 34.92 -9.57 0.88
N MET A 69 34.51 -10.82 0.65
CA MET A 69 33.42 -11.15 -0.23
C MET A 69 32.21 -10.29 0.13
N GLY A 70 31.83 -9.43 -0.82
CA GLY A 70 30.52 -8.81 -0.99
C GLY A 70 29.81 -8.30 0.26
N GLU A 71 29.88 -6.99 0.53
CA GLU A 71 28.72 -6.25 1.04
C GLU A 71 28.95 -4.74 0.88
N GLY A 72 27.86 -4.04 0.58
CA GLY A 72 27.85 -2.71 0.00
C GLY A 72 28.68 -1.66 0.74
N GLY A 73 29.19 -0.70 -0.02
CA GLY A 73 29.71 0.55 0.54
C GLY A 73 28.71 1.21 1.49
N PRO A 74 29.15 2.16 2.33
CA PRO A 74 28.32 2.74 3.38
C PRO A 74 26.97 3.20 2.83
N ASP A 75 25.89 2.76 3.50
CA ASP A 75 24.49 3.11 3.20
C ASP A 75 24.45 4.63 2.97
N ARG A 76 24.23 5.07 1.73
CA ARG A 76 24.05 6.50 1.48
C ARG A 76 22.78 6.89 2.23
N PRO A 77 22.75 7.98 3.01
CA PRO A 77 21.55 8.41 3.72
C PRO A 77 20.55 8.97 2.71
N THR A 78 19.93 8.10 1.91
CA THR A 78 18.92 8.44 0.93
C THR A 78 17.55 8.38 1.60
N GLY A 79 16.82 9.48 1.52
CA GLY A 79 15.42 9.56 1.93
C GLY A 79 14.51 9.14 0.77
N LEU A 80 13.39 8.52 1.07
CA LEU A 80 12.30 8.22 0.15
C LEU A 80 11.10 9.07 0.56
N SER A 81 10.58 9.86 -0.36
CA SER A 81 9.39 10.69 -0.14
C SER A 81 8.13 9.81 -0.18
N LEU A 82 7.44 9.67 0.96
CA LEU A 82 6.21 8.90 1.09
C LEU A 82 5.09 9.77 1.71
N PRO A 83 3.81 9.37 1.59
CA PRO A 83 2.70 10.13 2.16
C PRO A 83 2.78 10.33 3.68
N CYS A 84 3.38 9.37 4.40
CA CYS A 84 3.61 9.49 5.84
C CYS A 84 4.86 10.31 6.22
N GLY A 85 5.62 10.82 5.24
CA GLY A 85 6.84 11.59 5.44
C GLY A 85 8.05 11.01 4.69
N VAL A 86 9.25 11.50 5.03
CA VAL A 86 10.50 11.02 4.43
C VAL A 86 11.06 9.88 5.27
N LEU A 87 11.13 8.68 4.70
CA LEU A 87 11.70 7.49 5.33
C LEU A 87 13.03 7.12 4.70
N ARG A 88 13.84 6.28 5.34
CA ARG A 88 15.09 5.82 4.72
C ARG A 88 14.78 4.84 3.60
N GLU A 89 15.28 5.12 2.40
CA GLU A 89 15.06 4.29 1.21
C GLU A 89 15.46 2.83 1.48
N GLY A 90 16.65 2.62 2.06
CA GLY A 90 17.17 1.29 2.37
C GLY A 90 16.32 0.52 3.39
N GLU A 91 15.62 1.20 4.30
CA GLU A 91 14.72 0.55 5.26
C GLU A 91 13.45 0.05 4.58
N VAL A 92 12.84 0.87 3.73
CA VAL A 92 11.67 0.50 2.94
C VAL A 92 12.00 -0.64 1.98
N ALA A 93 13.13 -0.56 1.27
CA ALA A 93 13.61 -1.62 0.38
C ALA A 93 13.84 -2.95 1.13
N ARG A 94 14.57 -2.91 2.26
CA ARG A 94 14.82 -4.11 3.09
C ARG A 94 13.52 -4.72 3.61
N LEU A 95 12.53 -3.91 3.97
CA LEU A 95 11.24 -4.39 4.42
C LEU A 95 10.48 -5.11 3.29
N ILE A 96 10.43 -4.52 2.09
CA ILE A 96 9.80 -5.12 0.91
C ILE A 96 10.48 -6.45 0.55
N THR A 97 11.82 -6.48 0.51
CA THR A 97 12.57 -7.71 0.20
C THR A 97 12.35 -8.78 1.27
N ARG A 98 12.34 -8.42 2.56
CA ARG A 98 12.04 -9.35 3.66
C ARG A 98 10.63 -9.95 3.50
N TRP A 99 9.65 -9.12 3.14
CA TRP A 99 8.29 -9.58 2.88
C TRP A 99 8.24 -10.55 1.71
N ALA A 100 8.90 -10.24 0.59
CA ALA A 100 8.97 -11.10 -0.58
C ALA A 100 9.62 -12.47 -0.29
N GLN A 101 10.43 -12.56 0.77
CA GLN A 101 11.09 -13.78 1.24
C GLN A 101 10.41 -14.42 2.45
N SER A 102 9.28 -13.87 2.93
CA SER A 102 8.58 -14.37 4.11
C SER A 102 8.05 -15.79 3.87
N THR A 103 8.04 -16.61 4.92
CA THR A 103 7.42 -17.94 4.91
C THR A 103 5.90 -17.87 4.95
N ILE A 104 5.33 -16.74 5.36
CA ILE A 104 3.88 -16.51 5.43
C ILE A 104 3.37 -16.21 4.01
N PRO A 105 2.51 -17.06 3.41
CA PRO A 105 2.09 -16.91 2.01
C PRO A 105 1.53 -15.53 1.67
N ALA A 106 0.65 -15.00 2.53
CA ALA A 106 0.04 -13.68 2.32
C ALA A 106 1.07 -12.53 2.34
N GLN A 107 2.07 -12.58 3.21
CA GLN A 107 3.14 -11.56 3.23
C GLN A 107 4.04 -11.69 2.00
N ARG A 108 4.36 -12.93 1.61
CA ARG A 108 5.16 -13.22 0.44
C ARG A 108 4.53 -12.68 -0.83
N GLU A 109 3.25 -12.90 -1.03
CA GLU A 109 2.49 -12.39 -2.17
C GLU A 109 2.51 -10.86 -2.22
N HIS A 110 2.24 -10.18 -1.11
CA HIS A 110 2.34 -8.72 -1.05
C HIS A 110 3.77 -8.21 -1.32
N GLY A 111 4.78 -8.84 -0.73
CA GLY A 111 6.18 -8.49 -0.96
C GLY A 111 6.59 -8.63 -2.42
N GLN A 112 6.16 -9.70 -3.10
CA GLN A 112 6.42 -9.90 -4.53
C GLN A 112 5.74 -8.83 -5.39
N LEU A 113 4.51 -8.41 -5.05
CA LEU A 113 3.84 -7.31 -5.72
C LEU A 113 4.60 -5.99 -5.53
N LEU A 114 5.03 -5.69 -4.31
CA LEU A 114 5.80 -4.48 -3.99
C LEU A 114 7.16 -4.45 -4.71
N GLU A 115 7.86 -5.58 -4.83
CA GLU A 115 9.10 -5.67 -5.62
C GLU A 115 8.85 -5.35 -7.10
N ARG A 116 7.74 -5.82 -7.68
CA ARG A 116 7.38 -5.46 -9.07
C ARG A 116 7.11 -3.97 -9.23
N ILE A 117 6.55 -3.31 -8.21
CA ILE A 117 6.40 -1.84 -8.23
C ILE A 117 7.77 -1.18 -8.30
N ARG A 118 8.69 -1.58 -7.43
CA ARG A 118 10.06 -1.05 -7.36
C ARG A 118 10.86 -1.30 -8.64
N GLN A 119 10.63 -2.43 -9.31
CA GLN A 119 11.25 -2.77 -10.59
C GLN A 119 10.63 -2.06 -11.79
N GLY A 120 9.51 -1.34 -11.61
CA GLY A 120 8.79 -0.68 -12.70
C GLY A 120 7.94 -1.63 -13.57
N GLU A 121 7.79 -2.90 -13.18
CA GLU A 121 6.99 -3.93 -13.90
C GLU A 121 5.49 -3.92 -13.50
N SER A 122 5.06 -2.87 -12.81
CA SER A 122 3.72 -2.72 -12.26
C SER A 122 2.78 -1.95 -13.21
N MET A 123 1.53 -1.82 -12.81
CA MET A 123 0.52 -1.06 -13.57
C MET A 123 0.82 0.44 -13.54
N ALA A 124 0.34 1.22 -14.51
CA ALA A 124 0.58 2.66 -14.48
C ALA A 124 -0.21 3.37 -13.37
N MET A 125 -1.46 2.95 -13.14
CA MET A 125 -2.39 3.48 -12.14
C MET A 125 -3.24 2.33 -11.59
N LEU A 126 -3.68 2.41 -10.35
CA LEU A 126 -4.64 1.47 -9.74
C LEU A 126 -6.07 1.88 -10.00
N LEU A 127 -6.34 3.17 -10.17
CA LEU A 127 -7.66 3.69 -10.49
C LEU A 127 -7.88 3.75 -12.00
N HIS A 128 -9.14 3.53 -12.39
CA HIS A 128 -9.54 3.72 -13.78
C HIS A 128 -9.41 5.20 -14.16
N HIS A 129 -9.08 5.51 -15.42
CA HIS A 129 -8.92 6.89 -15.90
C HIS A 129 -10.18 7.76 -15.73
N SER A 130 -11.35 7.13 -15.57
CA SER A 130 -12.62 7.81 -15.30
C SER A 130 -12.78 8.24 -13.82
N GLY A 131 -11.82 7.88 -12.96
CA GLY A 131 -11.90 8.04 -11.50
C GLY A 131 -12.96 7.14 -10.84
N ARG A 132 -13.68 6.33 -11.62
CA ARG A 132 -14.76 5.47 -11.13
C ARG A 132 -14.32 4.02 -11.17
N GLY A 133 -13.82 3.53 -10.03
CA GLY A 133 -13.47 2.13 -9.86
C GLY A 133 -11.97 1.85 -10.04
N TRP A 134 -11.65 0.56 -10.05
CA TRP A 134 -10.29 0.06 -10.22
C TRP A 134 -9.93 -0.03 -11.70
N ALA A 135 -8.65 0.08 -12.02
CA ALA A 135 -8.11 -0.20 -13.33
C ALA A 135 -8.25 -1.69 -13.66
N GLU A 136 -8.37 -2.01 -14.95
CA GLU A 136 -8.44 -3.40 -15.40
C GLU A 136 -7.01 -3.99 -15.56
N PRO A 137 -6.75 -5.23 -15.11
CA PRO A 137 -7.67 -6.14 -14.42
C PRO A 137 -7.95 -5.73 -12.98
N ARG A 138 -9.24 -5.62 -12.61
CA ARG A 138 -9.68 -5.16 -11.28
C ARG A 138 -9.03 -5.91 -10.12
N GLU A 139 -8.95 -7.23 -10.18
CA GLU A 139 -8.39 -8.05 -9.10
C GLU A 139 -6.93 -7.72 -8.84
N ARG A 140 -6.16 -7.49 -9.91
CA ARG A 140 -4.74 -7.14 -9.82
C ARG A 140 -4.55 -5.75 -9.22
N ALA A 141 -5.35 -4.77 -9.65
CA ALA A 141 -5.32 -3.42 -9.09
C ALA A 141 -5.66 -3.42 -7.58
N MET A 142 -6.66 -4.21 -7.17
CA MET A 142 -7.01 -4.39 -5.76
C MET A 142 -5.89 -5.06 -4.96
N ALA A 143 -5.22 -6.07 -5.51
CA ALA A 143 -4.10 -6.73 -4.84
C ALA A 143 -2.91 -5.79 -4.59
N TYR A 144 -2.58 -4.94 -5.58
CA TYR A 144 -1.57 -3.89 -5.39
C TYR A 144 -2.01 -2.85 -4.34
N ALA A 145 -3.26 -2.41 -4.37
CA ALA A 145 -3.80 -1.48 -3.37
C ALA A 145 -3.67 -2.04 -1.94
N GLU A 146 -4.04 -3.32 -1.75
CA GLU A 146 -3.92 -3.99 -0.46
C GLU A 146 -2.46 -4.12 -0.01
N ALA A 147 -1.56 -4.55 -0.91
CA ALA A 147 -0.14 -4.69 -0.60
C ALA A 147 0.49 -3.37 -0.15
N VAL A 148 0.18 -2.28 -0.86
CA VAL A 148 0.70 -0.94 -0.59
C VAL A 148 0.16 -0.37 0.71
N LEU A 149 -1.14 -0.50 0.98
CA LEU A 149 -1.70 -0.01 2.24
C LEU A 149 -1.23 -0.82 3.45
N ARG A 150 -1.03 -2.14 3.31
CA ARG A 150 -0.42 -2.94 4.39
C ARG A 150 1.02 -2.54 4.65
N LEU A 151 1.79 -2.17 3.62
CA LEU A 151 3.11 -1.60 3.79
C LEU A 151 3.04 -0.28 4.58
N ALA A 152 2.11 0.62 4.21
CA ALA A 152 1.91 1.90 4.89
C ALA A 152 1.63 1.72 6.39
N VAL A 153 0.75 0.78 6.76
CA VAL A 153 0.46 0.44 8.17
C VAL A 153 1.74 0.06 8.94
N ILE A 154 2.63 -0.73 8.32
CA ILE A 154 3.86 -1.18 8.98
C ILE A 154 4.90 -0.07 9.09
N LEU A 155 4.89 0.85 8.14
CA LEU A 155 5.68 2.07 8.20
C LEU A 155 5.11 3.07 9.23
N GLY A 156 4.02 2.73 9.92
CA GLY A 156 3.47 3.49 11.03
C GLY A 156 2.46 4.56 10.61
N ASP A 157 1.88 4.46 9.41
CA ASP A 157 0.84 5.37 8.95
C ASP A 157 -0.53 4.99 9.57
N PRO A 158 -1.10 5.82 10.47
CA PRO A 158 -2.36 5.51 11.14
C PRO A 158 -3.57 5.62 10.21
N GLU A 159 -3.53 6.46 9.17
CA GLU A 159 -4.65 6.61 8.23
C GLU A 159 -4.81 5.36 7.36
N ALA A 160 -3.69 4.71 7.04
CA ALA A 160 -3.68 3.48 6.24
C ALA A 160 -4.50 2.35 6.88
N GLU A 161 -4.50 2.23 8.22
CA GLU A 161 -5.23 1.14 8.90
C GLU A 161 -6.74 1.24 8.67
N VAL A 162 -7.29 2.46 8.73
CA VAL A 162 -8.70 2.74 8.45
C VAL A 162 -9.05 2.38 7.01
N HIS A 163 -8.17 2.72 6.06
CA HIS A 163 -8.37 2.46 4.64
C HIS A 163 -8.27 0.97 4.28
N VAL A 164 -7.39 0.20 4.93
CA VAL A 164 -7.32 -1.27 4.78
C VAL A 164 -8.65 -1.91 5.18
N GLN A 165 -9.22 -1.50 6.32
CA GLN A 165 -10.51 -2.03 6.79
C GLN A 165 -11.65 -1.68 5.82
N ALA A 166 -11.68 -0.44 5.32
CA ALA A 166 -12.68 0.00 4.34
C ALA A 166 -12.62 -0.80 3.02
N LEU A 167 -11.41 -1.15 2.56
CA LEU A 167 -11.23 -1.99 1.38
C LEU A 167 -11.64 -3.45 1.61
N ALA A 168 -11.30 -4.02 2.76
CA ALA A 168 -11.69 -5.38 3.12
C ALA A 168 -13.23 -5.50 3.16
N PHE A 169 -13.91 -4.52 3.76
CA PHE A 169 -15.37 -4.45 3.77
C PHE A 169 -15.95 -4.35 2.36
N ALA A 170 -15.38 -3.51 1.49
CA ALA A 170 -15.83 -3.37 0.11
C ALA A 170 -15.70 -4.67 -0.70
N ARG A 171 -14.63 -5.44 -0.46
CA ARG A 171 -14.40 -6.74 -1.10
C ARG A 171 -15.46 -7.75 -0.67
N GLN A 172 -15.74 -7.84 0.62
CA GLN A 172 -16.78 -8.72 1.17
C GLN A 172 -18.18 -8.38 0.66
N ALA A 173 -18.52 -7.09 0.60
CA ALA A 173 -19.80 -6.63 0.07
C ALA A 173 -19.97 -6.97 -1.42
N GLY A 174 -18.89 -6.86 -2.21
CA GLY A 174 -18.89 -7.23 -3.63
C GLY A 174 -19.11 -8.73 -3.86
N THR A 175 -18.56 -9.58 -3.00
CA THR A 175 -18.74 -11.04 -3.09
C THR A 175 -20.17 -11.49 -2.76
N ILE A 176 -20.86 -10.82 -1.81
CA ILE A 176 -22.24 -11.19 -1.42
C ILE A 176 -23.26 -10.91 -2.54
N SER A 177 -23.02 -9.87 -3.36
CA SER A 177 -23.92 -9.56 -4.49
C SER A 177 -23.84 -10.57 -5.64
N VAL A 178 -22.76 -11.35 -5.77
CA VAL A 178 -22.62 -12.35 -6.84
C VAL A 178 -23.23 -13.70 -6.43
N SER A 179 -23.24 -14.02 -5.13
CA SER A 179 -23.70 -15.33 -4.63
C SER A 179 -25.21 -15.44 -4.35
N SER A 180 -26.03 -14.45 -4.74
CA SER A 180 -27.48 -14.43 -4.48
C SER A 180 -28.33 -14.65 -5.74
N GLN A 181 -27.76 -15.21 -6.82
CA GLN A 181 -28.46 -15.45 -8.09
C GLN A 181 -28.39 -16.89 -8.60
N GLU A 182 -28.05 -17.87 -7.75
CA GLU A 182 -28.15 -19.30 -8.08
C GLU A 182 -29.22 -20.02 -7.24
#